data_AF-A0A3M0Y0R1-F1
#
_entry.id   AF-A0A3M0Y0R1-F1
#
_cell.length_a   1.000
_cell.length_b   1.000
_cell.length_c   1.000
_cell.angle_alpha   90.00
_cell.angle_beta   90.00
_cell.angle_gamma   90.00
#
_symmetry.space_group_name_H-M   'P 1'
#
loop_
_entity.id
_entity.type
_entity.pdbx_description
1 polymer ?
#
loop_
_entity_poly.entity_id
_entity_poly.type
_entity_poly.pdbx_seq_one_letter_code
_entity_poly.pdbx_strand_id
1 'polypeptide(L)'
;MGKERYVLLALLLLAAFAYFSALASAQSEDDVASKAMQCLSDLLSERDSISLQEAVFASLAGATDGKIPITINSTKSQTEECWPAGGCTVRDTAQVMITKIRNGEDVEGIKEWLLSKVGPAQGLTWYLEITIPSRQEATCRVRAEDPQTGDASEARITVHEDLTLSGNTGACFTLANSNYWLMINQNCLDKVFKIACDNQDDDFITNLAYQREGGGVVFISPVSHSGTGSSDASSFTTEEVKAKCFKQGNACDYEGSLWATLALNYYAQDVSEFTPYLHALAEDNVRYLPYAFVYLIDGRDDDFTRMLSFISRFEGRFVWDVPNTAYNRFYDTALALLAMGQRDSGLRGSVISELADLQGDNGCWNNNNLRDTAFLIFGAGWTFGNGGGGPSVETHSECSPDGACVTVQGAGQDMCSADSDCANVSSGNHSACNSQGQCIVVQGPGQDQCSTDADCTASETHAACT
;
A
#
# COMPACT_ATOMS: atom_id res chain seq x y z
N MET A 1 -64.68 -34.05 -4.17
CA MET A 1 -64.28 -33.32 -2.95
C MET A 1 -62.77 -33.31 -2.64
N GLY A 2 -61.90 -34.03 -3.38
CA GLY A 2 -60.46 -34.09 -3.07
C GLY A 2 -59.59 -32.99 -3.72
N LYS A 3 -59.68 -32.80 -5.04
CA LYS A 3 -58.74 -31.94 -5.79
C LYS A 3 -58.79 -30.45 -5.42
N GLU A 4 -59.98 -29.89 -5.19
CA GLU A 4 -60.12 -28.47 -4.82
C GLU A 4 -59.52 -28.15 -3.45
N ARG A 5 -59.56 -29.10 -2.50
CA ARG A 5 -58.94 -28.93 -1.17
C ARG A 5 -57.42 -28.96 -1.25
N TYR A 6 -56.83 -29.76 -2.15
CA TYR A 6 -55.38 -29.78 -2.36
C TYR A 6 -54.85 -28.51 -3.02
N VAL A 7 -55.59 -27.94 -3.98
CA VAL A 7 -55.21 -26.68 -4.62
C VAL A 7 -55.26 -25.52 -3.63
N LEU A 8 -56.27 -25.48 -2.77
CA LEU A 8 -56.38 -24.45 -1.73
C LEU A 8 -55.26 -24.57 -0.68
N LEU A 9 -54.91 -25.80 -0.28
CA LEU A 9 -53.82 -26.05 0.67
C LEU A 9 -52.44 -25.71 0.08
N ALA A 10 -52.23 -26.01 -1.20
CA ALA A 10 -50.99 -25.67 -1.92
C ALA A 10 -50.84 -24.15 -2.10
N LEU A 11 -51.93 -23.44 -2.40
CA LEU A 11 -51.94 -21.97 -2.48
C LEU A 11 -51.71 -21.32 -1.12
N LEU A 12 -52.27 -21.86 -0.03
CA LEU A 12 -52.00 -21.39 1.32
C LEU A 12 -50.56 -21.64 1.76
N LEU A 13 -49.96 -22.78 1.39
CA LEU A 13 -48.54 -23.07 1.63
C LEU A 13 -47.61 -22.17 0.80
N LEU A 14 -47.94 -21.90 -0.46
CA LEU A 14 -47.21 -20.95 -1.30
C LEU A 14 -47.33 -19.51 -0.78
N ALA A 15 -48.52 -19.12 -0.33
CA ALA A 15 -48.73 -17.81 0.30
C ALA A 15 -48.00 -17.70 1.64
N ALA A 16 -48.00 -18.76 2.46
CA ALA A 16 -47.23 -18.82 3.70
C ALA A 16 -45.72 -18.81 3.44
N PHE A 17 -45.25 -19.51 2.40
CA PHE A 17 -43.84 -19.49 1.99
C PHE A 17 -43.43 -18.11 1.47
N ALA A 18 -44.27 -17.46 0.65
CA ALA A 18 -44.07 -16.09 0.18
C ALA A 18 -44.09 -15.07 1.33
N TYR A 19 -44.95 -15.29 2.33
CA TYR A 19 -45.03 -14.46 3.54
C TYR A 19 -43.82 -14.67 4.47
N PHE A 20 -43.32 -15.91 4.61
CA PHE A 20 -42.10 -16.22 5.35
C PHE A 20 -40.84 -15.67 4.66
N SER A 21 -40.77 -15.71 3.32
CA SER A 21 -39.66 -15.07 2.58
C SER A 21 -39.69 -13.54 2.65
N ALA A 22 -40.84 -12.93 2.96
CA ALA A 22 -40.97 -11.49 3.16
C ALA A 22 -40.62 -11.02 4.58
N LEU A 23 -40.35 -11.96 5.52
CA LEU A 23 -39.88 -11.66 6.87
C LEU A 23 -38.35 -11.77 7.03
N ALA A 24 -37.62 -12.11 5.96
CA ALA A 24 -36.19 -11.88 5.91
C ALA A 24 -35.95 -10.37 5.72
N SER A 25 -36.02 -9.61 6.81
CA SER A 25 -35.55 -8.23 6.80
C SER A 25 -34.04 -8.26 6.61
N ALA A 26 -33.55 -7.83 5.44
CA ALA A 26 -32.16 -7.43 5.32
C ALA A 26 -31.89 -6.36 6.40
N GLN A 27 -30.99 -6.64 7.33
CA GLN A 27 -30.59 -5.63 8.31
C GLN A 27 -29.90 -4.49 7.55
N SER A 28 -30.30 -3.25 7.84
CA SER A 28 -29.64 -2.08 7.26
C SER A 28 -28.22 -1.95 7.84
N GLU A 29 -27.27 -1.47 7.04
CA GLU A 29 -25.90 -1.20 7.51
C GLU A 29 -25.87 -0.34 8.78
N ASP A 30 -26.76 0.65 8.89
CA ASP A 30 -26.91 1.50 10.09
C ASP A 30 -27.24 0.71 11.36
N ASP A 31 -28.02 -0.37 11.26
CA ASP A 31 -28.41 -1.21 12.40
C ASP A 31 -27.21 -2.07 12.85
N VAL A 32 -26.51 -2.67 11.89
CA VAL A 32 -25.28 -3.45 12.13
C VAL A 32 -24.22 -2.58 12.80
N ALA A 33 -23.99 -1.37 12.25
CA ALA A 33 -23.04 -0.40 12.77
C ALA A 33 -23.42 0.07 14.19
N SER A 34 -24.69 0.40 14.43
CA SER A 34 -25.16 0.86 15.74
C SER A 34 -24.99 -0.21 16.83
N LYS A 35 -25.33 -1.46 16.53
CA LYS A 35 -25.10 -2.60 17.45
C LYS A 35 -23.63 -2.83 17.73
N ALA A 36 -22.78 -2.73 16.71
CA ALA A 36 -21.33 -2.88 16.85
C ALA A 36 -20.72 -1.84 17.78
N MET A 37 -21.10 -0.57 17.58
CA MET A 37 -20.63 0.54 18.41
C MET A 37 -21.10 0.41 19.85
N GLN A 38 -22.35 -0.01 20.06
CA GLN A 38 -22.87 -0.30 21.41
C GLN A 38 -22.08 -1.44 22.06
N CYS A 39 -21.86 -2.56 21.37
CA CYS A 39 -21.01 -3.64 21.84
C CYS A 39 -19.62 -3.14 22.25
N LEU A 40 -18.95 -2.35 21.42
CA LEU A 40 -17.61 -1.85 21.73
C LEU A 40 -17.61 -1.00 23.01
N SER A 41 -18.61 -0.13 23.18
CA SER A 41 -18.80 0.67 24.39
C SER A 41 -19.02 -0.20 25.64
N ASP A 42 -19.81 -1.25 25.52
CA ASP A 42 -20.10 -2.18 26.63
C ASP A 42 -18.85 -2.98 27.01
N LEU A 43 -18.11 -3.51 26.01
CA LEU A 43 -16.85 -4.23 26.24
C LEU A 43 -15.80 -3.34 26.91
N LEU A 44 -15.70 -2.08 26.52
CA LEU A 44 -14.79 -1.13 27.16
C LEU A 44 -15.22 -0.85 28.61
N SER A 45 -16.53 -0.73 28.87
CA SER A 45 -17.06 -0.44 30.20
C SER A 45 -16.89 -1.61 31.18
N GLU A 46 -17.15 -2.84 30.73
CA GLU A 46 -17.15 -4.06 31.56
C GLU A 46 -15.74 -4.54 31.93
N ARG A 47 -14.73 -4.22 31.12
CA ARG A 47 -13.36 -4.69 31.33
C ARG A 47 -12.58 -3.75 32.23
N ASP A 48 -11.86 -4.33 33.20
CA ASP A 48 -10.97 -3.59 34.10
C ASP A 48 -9.74 -3.03 33.37
N SER A 49 -9.23 -3.76 32.38
CA SER A 49 -8.06 -3.39 31.58
C SER A 49 -8.21 -3.90 30.15
N ILE A 50 -7.48 -3.26 29.23
CA ILE A 50 -7.43 -3.63 27.82
C ILE A 50 -5.96 -3.73 27.38
N SER A 51 -5.70 -4.53 26.36
CA SER A 51 -4.38 -4.64 25.73
C SER A 51 -4.06 -3.44 24.84
N LEU A 52 -2.79 -3.24 24.48
CA LEU A 52 -2.37 -2.20 23.54
C LEU A 52 -3.11 -2.31 22.20
N GLN A 53 -3.21 -3.52 21.64
CA GLN A 53 -3.92 -3.78 20.39
C GLN A 53 -5.40 -3.40 20.49
N GLU A 54 -6.06 -3.75 21.59
CA GLU A 54 -7.45 -3.36 21.84
C GLU A 54 -7.61 -1.84 21.96
N ALA A 55 -6.69 -1.17 22.66
CA ALA A 55 -6.70 0.29 22.78
C ALA A 55 -6.49 1.00 21.44
N VAL A 56 -5.52 0.53 20.64
CA VAL A 56 -5.22 1.08 19.31
C VAL A 56 -6.43 0.95 18.39
N PHE A 57 -6.98 -0.26 18.24
CA PHE A 57 -8.12 -0.44 17.35
C PHE A 57 -9.40 0.21 17.88
N ALA A 58 -9.62 0.28 19.20
CA ALA A 58 -10.73 1.06 19.77
C ALA A 58 -10.57 2.56 19.47
N SER A 59 -9.36 3.11 19.57
CA SER A 59 -9.09 4.50 19.19
C SER A 59 -9.31 4.73 17.69
N LEU A 60 -8.87 3.80 16.83
CA LEU A 60 -9.13 3.85 15.38
C LEU A 60 -10.62 3.69 15.07
N ALA A 61 -11.39 2.98 15.88
CA ALA A 61 -12.85 2.95 15.73
C ALA A 61 -13.50 4.29 16.12
N GLY A 62 -12.77 5.18 16.81
CA GLY A 62 -13.28 6.46 17.32
C GLY A 62 -13.91 6.37 18.71
N ALA A 63 -13.66 5.29 19.46
CA ALA A 63 -14.12 5.17 20.84
C ALA A 63 -13.37 6.14 21.76
N THR A 64 -14.06 6.71 22.74
CA THR A 64 -13.55 7.79 23.61
C THR A 64 -13.38 7.37 25.08
N ASP A 65 -13.44 6.07 25.38
CA ASP A 65 -13.25 5.56 26.75
C ASP A 65 -11.84 5.92 27.28
N GLY A 66 -11.78 6.46 28.50
CA GLY A 66 -10.53 6.92 29.13
C GLY A 66 -9.46 5.84 29.30
N LYS A 67 -9.82 4.55 29.28
CA LYS A 67 -8.87 3.43 29.31
C LYS A 67 -7.97 3.38 28.09
N ILE A 68 -8.43 3.89 26.94
CA ILE A 68 -7.69 3.88 25.67
C ILE A 68 -6.39 4.69 25.78
N PRO A 69 -6.42 6.02 26.04
CA PRO A 69 -5.19 6.80 26.16
C PRO A 69 -4.34 6.38 27.37
N ILE A 70 -4.95 5.89 28.46
CA ILE A 70 -4.21 5.35 29.61
C ILE A 70 -3.38 4.12 29.20
N THR A 71 -3.97 3.20 28.44
CA THR A 71 -3.30 1.97 28.00
C THR A 71 -2.18 2.29 27.01
N ILE A 72 -2.44 3.13 26.00
CA ILE A 72 -1.41 3.52 25.03
C ILE A 72 -0.23 4.20 25.74
N ASN A 73 -0.49 5.15 26.64
CA ASN A 73 0.60 5.87 27.31
C ASN A 73 1.36 5.00 28.32
N SER A 74 0.67 4.14 29.08
CA SER A 74 1.32 3.27 30.08
C SER A 74 2.13 2.13 29.46
N THR A 75 1.86 1.78 28.20
CA THR A 75 2.62 0.76 27.46
C THR A 75 3.73 1.32 26.58
N LYS A 76 3.96 2.64 26.59
CA LYS A 76 5.09 3.29 25.91
C LYS A 76 6.41 2.96 26.62
N SER A 77 7.47 2.74 25.84
CA SER A 77 8.84 2.62 26.39
C SER A 77 9.25 3.87 27.19
N GLN A 78 10.01 3.66 28.27
CA GLN A 78 10.52 4.76 29.09
C GLN A 78 11.74 5.45 28.48
N THR A 79 12.40 4.81 27.51
CA THR A 79 13.68 5.28 26.95
C THR A 79 13.60 5.62 25.47
N GLU A 80 12.53 5.21 24.79
CA GLU A 80 12.36 5.34 23.34
C GLU A 80 10.91 5.70 23.02
N GLU A 81 10.69 6.33 21.87
CA GLU A 81 9.36 6.68 21.33
C GLU A 81 8.72 5.46 20.63
N CYS A 82 8.55 4.35 21.37
CA CYS A 82 8.10 3.08 20.81
C CYS A 82 7.25 2.23 21.74
N TRP A 83 6.57 1.23 21.15
CA TRP A 83 5.67 0.32 21.83
C TRP A 83 5.88 -1.15 21.42
N PRO A 84 5.56 -2.10 22.31
CA PRO A 84 5.30 -1.92 23.74
C PRO A 84 6.61 -1.78 24.55
N ALA A 85 6.52 -1.23 25.76
CA ALA A 85 7.66 -0.98 26.67
C ALA A 85 8.53 -2.22 26.97
N GLY A 86 7.94 -3.42 26.94
CA GLY A 86 8.62 -4.70 27.21
C GLY A 86 9.38 -5.28 26.03
N GLY A 87 9.35 -4.64 24.86
CA GLY A 87 9.99 -5.13 23.65
C GLY A 87 9.37 -4.46 22.43
N CYS A 88 9.88 -3.28 22.09
CA CYS A 88 9.30 -2.50 21.01
C CYS A 88 9.33 -3.27 19.69
N THR A 89 8.18 -3.23 19.00
CA THR A 89 8.02 -3.82 17.68
C THR A 89 7.72 -2.73 16.67
N VAL A 90 8.17 -2.94 15.43
CA VAL A 90 7.86 -2.05 14.31
C VAL A 90 6.34 -1.96 14.12
N ARG A 91 5.66 -3.11 14.11
CA ARG A 91 4.20 -3.19 13.93
C ARG A 91 3.42 -2.38 14.96
N ASP A 92 3.63 -2.65 16.25
CA ASP A 92 2.82 -2.01 17.30
C ASP A 92 3.09 -0.51 17.36
N THR A 93 4.34 -0.10 17.16
CA THR A 93 4.73 1.32 17.12
C THR A 93 4.11 2.04 15.92
N ALA A 94 4.10 1.41 14.74
CA ALA A 94 3.46 1.97 13.55
C ALA A 94 1.94 2.09 13.69
N GLN A 95 1.28 1.09 14.29
CA GLN A 95 -0.15 1.16 14.56
C GLN A 95 -0.50 2.30 15.56
N VAL A 96 0.32 2.51 16.58
CA VAL A 96 0.19 3.67 17.48
C VAL A 96 0.40 4.99 16.73
N MET A 97 1.35 5.06 15.78
CA MET A 97 1.54 6.23 14.94
C MET A 97 0.28 6.57 14.14
N ILE A 98 -0.35 5.58 13.50
CA ILE A 98 -1.61 5.78 12.75
C ILE A 98 -2.71 6.30 13.68
N THR A 99 -2.85 5.71 14.87
CA THR A 99 -3.80 6.20 15.88
C THR A 99 -3.56 7.66 16.25
N LYS A 100 -2.31 8.05 16.50
CA LYS A 100 -1.95 9.41 16.88
C LYS A 100 -2.13 10.42 15.76
N ILE A 101 -1.76 10.07 14.52
CA ILE A 101 -2.03 10.90 13.34
C ILE A 101 -3.52 11.22 13.26
N ARG A 102 -4.37 10.19 13.38
CA ARG A 102 -5.82 10.36 13.31
C ARG A 102 -6.39 11.24 14.43
N ASN A 103 -5.77 11.19 15.61
CA ASN A 103 -6.17 12.03 16.75
C ASN A 103 -5.61 13.46 16.67
N GLY A 104 -4.81 13.79 15.65
CA GLY A 104 -4.11 15.08 15.54
C GLY A 104 -3.02 15.25 16.58
N GLU A 105 -2.44 14.15 17.07
CA GLU A 105 -1.36 14.14 18.05
C GLU A 105 0.02 14.20 17.36
N ASP A 106 1.03 14.70 18.07
CA ASP A 106 2.42 14.68 17.60
C ASP A 106 2.96 13.26 17.47
N VAL A 107 3.65 13.01 16.36
CA VAL A 107 4.21 11.70 15.99
C VAL A 107 5.67 11.77 15.55
N GLU A 108 6.34 12.93 15.66
CA GLU A 108 7.69 13.11 15.13
C GLU A 108 8.68 12.11 15.75
N GLY A 109 8.64 11.95 17.08
CA GLY A 109 9.50 10.98 17.77
C GLY A 109 9.23 9.53 17.36
N ILE A 110 7.99 9.19 17.02
CA ILE A 110 7.61 7.85 16.55
C ILE A 110 8.14 7.62 15.13
N LYS A 111 8.01 8.63 14.27
CA LYS A 111 8.56 8.63 12.91
C LYS A 111 10.08 8.42 12.94
N GLU A 112 10.80 9.19 13.76
CA GLU A 112 12.24 9.05 13.94
C GLU A 112 12.62 7.63 14.41
N TRP A 113 11.87 7.08 15.37
CA TRP A 113 12.11 5.72 15.84
C TRP A 113 11.88 4.68 14.73
N LEU A 114 10.80 4.77 13.96
CA LEU A 114 10.54 3.86 12.84
C LEU A 114 11.65 3.97 11.77
N LEU A 115 12.03 5.19 11.39
CA LEU A 115 13.10 5.42 10.43
C LEU A 115 14.45 4.89 10.92
N SER A 116 14.69 4.86 12.23
CA SER A 116 15.88 4.21 12.81
C SER A 116 15.91 2.68 12.61
N LYS A 117 14.77 2.06 12.30
CA LYS A 117 14.66 0.62 12.01
C LYS A 117 14.82 0.29 10.53
N VAL A 118 14.95 1.29 9.68
CA VAL A 118 15.10 1.09 8.23
C VAL A 118 16.45 0.46 7.92
N GLY A 119 16.44 -0.53 7.04
CA GLY A 119 17.66 -1.07 6.46
C GLY A 119 17.44 -1.61 5.05
N PRO A 120 18.50 -2.12 4.40
CA PRO A 120 18.39 -2.72 3.08
C PRO A 120 17.40 -3.89 3.11
N ALA A 121 16.55 -3.95 2.09
CA ALA A 121 15.63 -5.06 1.88
C ALA A 121 16.39 -6.38 1.72
N GLN A 122 15.80 -7.46 2.24
CA GLN A 122 16.34 -8.82 2.17
C GLN A 122 15.39 -9.70 1.34
N GLY A 123 15.90 -10.76 0.72
CA GLY A 123 15.07 -11.71 -0.04
C GLY A 123 14.71 -11.26 -1.45
N LEU A 124 15.44 -10.28 -2.02
CA LEU A 124 15.22 -9.77 -3.37
C LEU A 124 16.42 -10.06 -4.27
N THR A 125 16.14 -10.44 -5.51
CA THR A 125 17.12 -10.47 -6.60
C THR A 125 16.85 -9.31 -7.54
N TRP A 126 17.89 -8.52 -7.82
CA TRP A 126 17.82 -7.36 -8.71
C TRP A 126 18.54 -7.64 -10.02
N TYR A 127 18.01 -7.04 -11.08
CA TYR A 127 18.53 -7.11 -12.43
C TYR A 127 18.66 -5.71 -13.02
N LEU A 128 19.71 -5.50 -13.78
CA LEU A 128 19.88 -4.37 -14.67
C LEU A 128 19.58 -4.83 -16.10
N GLU A 129 18.61 -4.18 -16.73
CA GLU A 129 18.25 -4.35 -18.14
C GLU A 129 18.85 -3.20 -18.96
N ILE A 130 19.40 -3.55 -20.13
CA ILE A 130 19.93 -2.60 -21.10
C ILE A 130 19.28 -2.91 -22.44
N THR A 131 18.57 -1.95 -23.01
CA THR A 131 17.86 -2.09 -24.28
C THR A 131 18.41 -1.11 -25.31
N ILE A 132 18.70 -1.61 -26.51
CA ILE A 132 19.02 -0.80 -27.70
C ILE A 132 17.79 -0.83 -28.62
N PRO A 133 16.97 0.24 -28.68
CA PRO A 133 15.73 0.23 -29.47
C PRO A 133 15.94 -0.04 -30.96
N SER A 134 17.06 0.42 -31.53
CA SER A 134 17.41 0.18 -32.93
C SER A 134 17.81 -1.27 -33.22
N ARG A 135 18.04 -2.08 -32.18
CA ARG A 135 18.49 -3.48 -32.24
C ARG A 135 19.79 -3.67 -33.02
N GLN A 136 20.63 -2.64 -33.09
CA GLN A 136 22.00 -2.82 -33.53
C GLN A 136 22.85 -3.35 -32.38
N GLU A 137 23.87 -4.13 -32.72
CA GLU A 137 24.84 -4.57 -31.73
C GLU A 137 25.57 -3.36 -31.13
N ALA A 138 25.65 -3.32 -29.79
CA ALA A 138 26.25 -2.23 -29.04
C ALA A 138 27.22 -2.77 -27.99
N THR A 139 28.29 -2.02 -27.71
CA THR A 139 29.15 -2.31 -26.55
C THR A 139 28.91 -1.28 -25.46
N CYS A 140 28.47 -1.74 -24.30
CA CYS A 140 28.16 -0.94 -23.14
C CYS A 140 29.22 -1.08 -22.06
N ARG A 141 29.61 0.05 -21.47
CA ARG A 141 30.39 0.13 -20.22
C ARG A 141 29.41 0.26 -19.07
N VAL A 142 29.52 -0.62 -18.09
CA VAL A 142 28.71 -0.58 -16.88
C VAL A 142 29.66 -0.36 -15.71
N ARG A 143 29.66 0.86 -15.17
CA ARG A 143 30.50 1.26 -14.04
C ARG A 143 29.71 1.13 -12.74
N ALA A 144 30.18 0.29 -11.83
CA ALA A 144 29.66 0.19 -10.48
C ALA A 144 30.54 1.02 -9.55
N GLU A 145 30.01 2.11 -9.01
CA GLU A 145 30.70 3.07 -8.15
C GLU A 145 30.25 2.93 -6.70
N ASP A 146 31.22 2.89 -5.79
CA ASP A 146 30.98 2.95 -4.36
C ASP A 146 30.78 4.41 -3.94
N PRO A 147 29.58 4.79 -3.46
CA PRO A 147 29.30 6.17 -3.10
C PRO A 147 30.07 6.66 -1.87
N GLN A 148 30.57 5.74 -1.02
CA GLN A 148 31.30 6.08 0.21
C GLN A 148 32.80 6.26 -0.06
N THR A 149 33.40 5.38 -0.87
CA THR A 149 34.85 5.39 -1.12
C THR A 149 35.24 6.06 -2.42
N GLY A 150 34.31 6.17 -3.38
CA GLY A 150 34.58 6.60 -4.75
C GLY A 150 35.25 5.53 -5.61
N ASP A 151 35.47 4.32 -5.08
CA ASP A 151 36.03 3.21 -5.84
C ASP A 151 35.04 2.75 -6.91
N ALA A 152 35.54 2.50 -8.12
CA ALA A 152 34.73 2.07 -9.25
C ALA A 152 35.29 0.81 -9.90
N SER A 153 34.39 -0.10 -10.28
CA SER A 153 34.71 -1.22 -11.17
C SER A 153 33.92 -1.08 -12.47
N GLU A 154 34.52 -1.47 -13.59
CA GLU A 154 33.88 -1.37 -14.91
C GLU A 154 33.72 -2.76 -15.52
N ALA A 155 32.49 -3.09 -15.90
CA ALA A 155 32.14 -4.21 -16.74
C ALA A 155 31.98 -3.76 -18.20
N ARG A 156 32.25 -4.67 -19.15
CA ARG A 156 32.08 -4.44 -20.59
C ARG A 156 31.14 -5.48 -21.14
N ILE A 157 29.95 -5.04 -21.51
CA ILE A 157 28.84 -5.88 -21.93
C ILE A 157 28.56 -5.59 -23.41
N THR A 158 28.46 -6.64 -24.21
CA THR A 158 27.95 -6.54 -25.57
C THR A 158 26.46 -6.86 -25.55
N VAL A 159 25.65 -5.97 -26.09
CA VAL A 159 24.21 -6.17 -26.34
C VAL A 159 24.05 -6.56 -27.81
N HIS A 160 23.59 -7.77 -28.07
CA HIS A 160 23.40 -8.28 -29.43
C HIS A 160 22.08 -7.80 -30.05
N GLU A 161 21.90 -8.03 -31.36
CA GLU A 161 20.68 -7.64 -32.09
C GLU A 161 19.40 -8.29 -31.54
N ASP A 162 19.53 -9.46 -30.92
CA ASP A 162 18.44 -10.18 -30.25
C ASP A 162 18.24 -9.76 -28.78
N LEU A 163 18.97 -8.74 -28.32
CA LEU A 163 19.03 -8.23 -26.94
C LEU A 163 19.66 -9.19 -25.91
N THR A 164 20.26 -10.29 -26.34
CA THR A 164 21.08 -11.10 -25.43
C THR A 164 22.38 -10.38 -25.11
N LEU A 165 22.91 -10.68 -23.93
CA LEU A 165 24.08 -10.04 -23.35
C LEU A 165 25.27 -11.01 -23.31
N SER A 166 26.46 -10.48 -23.60
CA SER A 166 27.71 -11.22 -23.43
C SER A 166 28.84 -10.30 -22.97
N GLY A 167 30.02 -10.86 -22.72
CA GLY A 167 31.21 -10.09 -22.34
C GLY A 167 31.62 -10.25 -20.87
N ASN A 168 32.36 -9.27 -20.36
CA ASN A 168 32.89 -9.28 -19.00
C ASN A 168 31.92 -8.57 -18.05
N THR A 169 31.33 -9.33 -17.14
CA THR A 169 30.35 -8.84 -16.15
C THR A 169 30.97 -8.20 -14.91
N GLY A 170 32.30 -8.18 -14.79
CA GLY A 170 32.98 -7.66 -13.61
C GLY A 170 32.65 -8.42 -12.33
N ALA A 171 32.83 -7.78 -11.18
CA ALA A 171 32.54 -8.37 -9.87
C ALA A 171 31.10 -8.16 -9.40
N CYS A 172 30.38 -7.19 -9.99
CA CYS A 172 29.06 -6.79 -9.54
C CYS A 172 27.90 -7.45 -10.30
N PHE A 173 28.17 -8.11 -11.43
CA PHE A 173 27.10 -8.67 -12.25
C PHE A 173 27.36 -10.12 -12.65
N THR A 174 26.25 -10.83 -12.90
CA THR A 174 26.23 -12.16 -13.49
C THR A 174 25.15 -12.19 -14.59
N LEU A 175 25.42 -12.82 -15.73
CA LEU A 175 24.40 -13.01 -16.78
C LEU A 175 23.27 -13.91 -16.25
N ALA A 176 22.03 -13.49 -16.45
CA ALA A 176 20.84 -14.20 -15.96
C ALA A 176 19.72 -14.20 -17.00
N ASN A 177 18.68 -14.99 -16.72
CA ASN A 177 17.49 -15.14 -17.56
C ASN A 177 17.85 -15.41 -19.04
N SER A 178 18.54 -16.51 -19.31
CA SER A 178 19.03 -16.85 -20.66
C SER A 178 19.90 -15.77 -21.31
N ASN A 179 20.65 -15.03 -20.49
CA ASN A 179 21.52 -13.91 -20.86
C ASN A 179 20.80 -12.63 -21.29
N TYR A 180 19.52 -12.45 -21.00
CA TYR A 180 18.85 -11.17 -21.29
C TYR A 180 19.15 -10.08 -20.25
N TRP A 181 19.52 -10.45 -19.02
CA TRP A 181 19.68 -9.49 -17.93
C TRP A 181 21.01 -9.64 -17.18
N LEU A 182 21.45 -8.54 -16.58
CA LEU A 182 22.57 -8.52 -15.62
C LEU A 182 22.01 -8.64 -14.21
N MET A 183 22.12 -9.81 -13.59
CA MET A 183 21.83 -9.98 -12.17
C MET A 183 22.85 -9.23 -11.34
N ILE A 184 22.39 -8.37 -10.44
CA ILE A 184 23.23 -7.58 -9.54
C ILE A 184 23.61 -8.46 -8.34
N ASN A 185 24.91 -8.60 -8.08
CA ASN A 185 25.41 -9.38 -6.97
C ASN A 185 25.12 -8.66 -5.64
N GLN A 186 24.82 -9.44 -4.60
CA GLN A 186 24.39 -8.95 -3.28
C GLN A 186 25.35 -7.94 -2.65
N ASN A 187 26.66 -8.09 -2.87
CA ASN A 187 27.70 -7.20 -2.38
C ASN A 187 27.84 -5.89 -3.17
N CYS A 188 26.97 -5.65 -4.16
CA CYS A 188 26.95 -4.42 -4.96
C CYS A 188 25.61 -3.69 -4.92
N LEU A 189 24.63 -4.13 -4.11
CA LEU A 189 23.31 -3.46 -4.02
C LEU A 189 23.38 -2.03 -3.47
N ASP A 190 24.50 -1.66 -2.84
CA ASP A 190 24.80 -0.32 -2.33
C ASP A 190 25.55 0.58 -3.33
N LYS A 191 25.84 0.07 -4.54
CA LYS A 191 26.58 0.80 -5.57
C LYS A 191 25.66 1.62 -6.46
N VAL A 192 26.23 2.66 -7.06
CA VAL A 192 25.62 3.43 -8.13
C VAL A 192 26.10 2.86 -9.47
N PHE A 193 25.17 2.51 -10.35
CA PHE A 193 25.50 1.96 -11.66
C PHE A 193 25.39 3.02 -12.73
N LYS A 194 26.50 3.32 -13.40
CA LYS A 194 26.54 4.22 -14.53
C LYS A 194 26.73 3.44 -15.82
N ILE A 195 25.79 3.54 -16.75
CA ILE A 195 25.80 2.80 -18.01
C ILE A 195 25.96 3.75 -19.19
N ALA A 196 26.89 3.45 -20.10
CA ALA A 196 27.01 4.13 -21.40
C ALA A 196 27.26 3.11 -22.50
N CYS A 197 26.53 3.22 -23.61
CA CYS A 197 26.65 2.34 -24.76
C CYS A 197 27.24 3.08 -25.97
N ASP A 198 28.12 2.39 -26.70
CA ASP A 198 28.66 2.84 -27.98
C ASP A 198 27.88 2.14 -29.12
N ASN A 199 26.95 2.88 -29.72
CA ASN A 199 26.02 2.40 -30.75
C ASN A 199 25.72 3.49 -31.81
N GLN A 200 26.76 4.23 -32.23
CA GLN A 200 26.68 5.14 -33.39
C GLN A 200 25.56 6.20 -33.27
N ASP A 201 25.45 6.85 -32.11
CA ASP A 201 24.46 7.90 -31.78
C ASP A 201 22.99 7.43 -31.65
N ASP A 202 22.70 6.13 -31.68
CA ASP A 202 21.37 5.62 -31.32
C ASP A 202 21.13 5.68 -29.81
N ASP A 203 19.89 5.91 -29.37
CA ASP A 203 19.56 5.90 -27.95
C ASP A 203 19.66 4.49 -27.35
N PHE A 204 19.91 4.41 -26.05
CA PHE A 204 19.77 3.20 -25.23
C PHE A 204 18.92 3.50 -24.01
N ILE A 205 18.29 2.45 -23.46
CA ILE A 205 17.43 2.53 -22.28
C ILE A 205 17.99 1.59 -21.22
N THR A 206 18.04 2.05 -19.98
CA THR A 206 18.31 1.21 -18.81
C THR A 206 17.11 1.18 -17.88
N ASN A 207 16.93 0.03 -17.25
CA ASN A 207 15.90 -0.16 -16.26
C ASN A 207 16.33 -1.18 -15.20
N LEU A 208 15.74 -1.10 -14.02
CA LEU A 208 15.89 -2.10 -12.98
C LEU A 208 14.67 -3.01 -12.95
N ALA A 209 14.94 -4.30 -12.82
CA ALA A 209 13.91 -5.29 -12.55
C ALA A 209 14.24 -6.04 -11.26
N TYR A 210 13.23 -6.49 -10.54
CA TYR A 210 13.42 -7.22 -9.30
C TYR A 210 12.40 -8.33 -9.15
N GLN A 211 12.77 -9.34 -8.39
CA GLN A 211 11.87 -10.40 -7.98
C GLN A 211 12.28 -10.94 -6.62
N ARG A 212 11.43 -11.79 -6.06
CA ARG A 212 11.76 -12.60 -4.90
C ARG A 212 12.94 -13.54 -5.17
N GLU A 213 13.84 -13.67 -4.19
CA GLU A 213 14.88 -14.69 -4.24
C GLU A 213 14.30 -16.10 -4.43
N GLY A 214 14.87 -16.86 -5.34
CA GLY A 214 14.32 -18.17 -5.75
C GLY A 214 13.25 -18.11 -6.84
N GLY A 215 12.91 -16.91 -7.34
CA GLY A 215 12.06 -16.69 -8.50
C GLY A 215 10.62 -16.29 -8.16
N GLY A 216 9.86 -15.91 -9.18
CA GLY A 216 8.45 -15.52 -9.04
C GLY A 216 8.06 -14.54 -10.13
N VAL A 217 7.11 -13.65 -9.79
CA VAL A 217 6.79 -12.51 -10.64
C VAL A 217 7.99 -11.56 -10.67
N VAL A 218 8.39 -11.16 -11.88
CA VAL A 218 9.37 -10.10 -12.08
C VAL A 218 8.64 -8.78 -12.16
N PHE A 219 9.04 -7.86 -11.30
CA PHE A 219 8.58 -6.49 -11.27
C PHE A 219 9.59 -5.60 -11.97
N ILE A 220 9.08 -4.64 -12.73
CA ILE A 220 9.89 -3.64 -13.42
C ILE A 220 9.81 -2.34 -12.62
N SER A 221 10.94 -1.68 -12.40
CA SER A 221 10.99 -0.35 -11.79
C SER A 221 10.19 0.63 -12.65
N PRO A 222 9.38 1.51 -12.05
CA PRO A 222 8.59 2.48 -12.80
C PRO A 222 9.45 3.55 -13.48
N VAL A 223 10.72 3.70 -13.06
CA VAL A 223 11.66 4.67 -13.62
C VAL A 223 12.62 3.96 -14.55
N SER A 224 12.59 4.34 -15.81
CA SER A 224 13.59 3.97 -16.83
C SER A 224 14.40 5.19 -17.25
N HIS A 225 15.68 5.02 -17.51
CA HIS A 225 16.56 6.08 -17.97
C HIS A 225 17.00 5.85 -19.41
N SER A 226 17.19 6.93 -20.17
CA SER A 226 17.70 6.86 -21.54
C SER A 226 19.00 7.64 -21.68
N GLY A 227 19.93 7.11 -22.46
CA GLY A 227 21.18 7.78 -22.83
C GLY A 227 21.39 7.73 -24.34
N THR A 228 22.19 8.65 -24.86
CA THR A 228 22.60 8.66 -26.27
C THR A 228 23.80 7.77 -26.50
N GLY A 229 23.86 7.14 -27.67
CA GLY A 229 24.89 6.18 -28.05
C GLY A 229 26.27 6.76 -28.31
N SER A 230 26.90 7.27 -27.27
CA SER A 230 28.22 7.89 -27.32
C SER A 230 29.16 7.30 -26.26
N SER A 231 30.44 7.26 -26.63
CA SER A 231 31.55 6.93 -25.74
C SER A 231 31.87 8.01 -24.69
N ASP A 232 31.18 9.16 -24.72
CA ASP A 232 31.41 10.29 -23.81
C ASP A 232 30.89 10.05 -22.40
N ALA A 233 31.49 10.73 -21.41
CA ALA A 233 31.05 10.63 -20.02
C ALA A 233 29.72 11.33 -19.71
N SER A 234 29.21 12.14 -20.64
CA SER A 234 27.92 12.82 -20.52
C SER A 234 26.73 11.99 -20.97
N SER A 235 26.94 10.83 -21.59
CA SER A 235 25.87 9.94 -22.07
C SER A 235 25.45 8.87 -21.07
N PHE A 236 26.00 8.89 -19.86
CA PHE A 236 25.73 7.86 -18.87
C PHE A 236 24.29 7.96 -18.32
N THR A 237 23.55 6.85 -18.34
CA THR A 237 22.40 6.66 -17.45
C THR A 237 22.89 6.27 -16.06
N THR A 238 22.07 6.51 -15.03
CA THR A 238 22.39 6.18 -13.65
C THR A 238 21.26 5.34 -13.06
N GLU A 239 21.61 4.18 -12.50
CA GLU A 239 20.69 3.27 -11.84
C GLU A 239 21.15 3.00 -10.40
N GLU A 240 20.19 2.98 -9.48
CA GLU A 240 20.43 2.71 -8.06
C GLU A 240 19.37 1.76 -7.54
N VAL A 241 19.79 0.71 -6.82
CA VAL A 241 18.84 -0.18 -6.16
C VAL A 241 18.28 0.51 -4.92
N LYS A 242 17.02 0.93 -5.02
CA LYS A 242 16.28 1.54 -3.91
C LYS A 242 15.27 0.55 -3.35
N ALA A 243 15.70 -0.24 -2.37
CA ALA A 243 14.87 -1.24 -1.73
C ALA A 243 15.15 -1.31 -0.23
N LYS A 244 14.16 -0.94 0.57
CA LYS A 244 14.24 -0.85 2.02
C LYS A 244 13.17 -1.70 2.70
N CYS A 245 13.45 -2.08 3.92
CA CYS A 245 12.52 -2.74 4.83
C CYS A 245 12.68 -2.17 6.24
N PHE A 246 11.69 -2.38 7.09
CA PHE A 246 11.83 -2.16 8.52
C PHE A 246 12.34 -3.42 9.19
N LYS A 247 13.35 -3.30 10.04
CA LYS A 247 14.00 -4.42 10.70
C LYS A 247 13.50 -4.62 12.12
N GLN A 248 13.36 -5.88 12.50
CA GLN A 248 13.28 -6.31 13.90
C GLN A 248 14.56 -7.09 14.22
N GLY A 249 15.45 -6.49 15.01
CA GLY A 249 16.82 -6.98 15.15
C GLY A 249 17.60 -6.81 13.84
N ASN A 250 18.16 -7.90 13.31
CA ASN A 250 18.98 -7.88 12.09
C ASN A 250 18.22 -8.29 10.80
N ALA A 251 16.98 -8.75 10.93
CA ALA A 251 16.17 -9.25 9.83
C ALA A 251 15.07 -8.25 9.47
N CYS A 252 14.69 -8.21 8.20
CA CYS A 252 13.49 -7.51 7.77
C CYS A 252 12.25 -8.13 8.44
N ASP A 253 11.42 -7.30 9.06
CA ASP A 253 10.11 -7.67 9.59
C ASP A 253 9.06 -7.32 8.55
N TYR A 254 8.52 -8.33 7.86
CA TYR A 254 7.57 -8.09 6.77
C TYR A 254 6.26 -7.47 7.26
N GLU A 255 5.65 -7.99 8.33
CA GLU A 255 4.43 -7.42 8.90
C GLU A 255 4.68 -6.02 9.46
N GLY A 256 5.81 -5.85 10.18
CA GLY A 256 6.23 -4.54 10.65
C GLY A 256 6.39 -3.54 9.51
N SER A 257 6.98 -3.97 8.38
CA SER A 257 7.15 -3.13 7.20
C SER A 257 5.82 -2.72 6.58
N LEU A 258 4.84 -3.62 6.47
CA LEU A 258 3.50 -3.27 5.96
C LEU A 258 2.88 -2.12 6.78
N TRP A 259 2.87 -2.25 8.10
CA TRP A 259 2.28 -1.25 8.98
C TRP A 259 3.09 0.05 9.04
N ALA A 260 4.42 -0.03 9.11
CA ALA A 260 5.28 1.15 9.16
C ALA A 260 5.23 1.96 7.86
N THR A 261 5.24 1.28 6.71
CA THR A 261 5.08 1.93 5.41
C THR A 261 3.70 2.59 5.32
N LEU A 262 2.63 1.91 5.74
CA LEU A 262 1.29 2.52 5.78
C LEU A 262 1.23 3.74 6.71
N ALA A 263 1.84 3.68 7.89
CA ALA A 263 1.89 4.79 8.85
C ALA A 263 2.64 6.01 8.30
N LEU A 264 3.77 5.78 7.61
CA LEU A 264 4.54 6.83 6.95
C LEU A 264 3.77 7.42 5.76
N ASN A 265 3.05 6.59 5.00
CA ASN A 265 2.18 7.04 3.91
C ASN A 265 1.07 7.96 4.43
N TYR A 266 0.40 7.59 5.54
CA TYR A 266 -0.57 8.46 6.21
C TYR A 266 0.02 9.79 6.72
N TYR A 267 1.33 9.82 6.97
CA TYR A 267 2.08 11.02 7.34
C TYR A 267 2.68 11.76 6.12
N ALA A 268 2.22 11.42 4.90
CA ALA A 268 2.68 12.01 3.64
C ALA A 268 4.21 11.94 3.42
N GLN A 269 4.85 10.85 3.88
CA GLN A 269 6.25 10.57 3.57
C GLN A 269 6.35 9.77 2.27
N ASP A 270 7.41 10.02 1.49
CA ASP A 270 7.73 9.16 0.35
C ASP A 270 8.11 7.76 0.85
N VAL A 271 7.34 6.78 0.41
CA VAL A 271 7.47 5.38 0.77
C VAL A 271 7.87 4.48 -0.41
N SER A 272 8.19 5.08 -1.56
CA SER A 272 8.52 4.37 -2.80
C SER A 272 9.61 3.32 -2.61
N GLU A 273 10.64 3.60 -1.80
CA GLU A 273 11.76 2.69 -1.54
C GLU A 273 11.37 1.42 -0.76
N PHE A 274 10.21 1.37 -0.11
CA PHE A 274 9.72 0.17 0.58
C PHE A 274 8.87 -0.73 -0.33
N THR A 275 8.28 -0.16 -1.39
CA THR A 275 7.36 -0.87 -2.28
C THR A 275 7.97 -2.12 -2.93
N PRO A 276 9.25 -2.19 -3.37
CA PRO A 276 9.79 -3.39 -3.99
C PRO A 276 9.79 -4.59 -3.05
N TYR A 277 10.11 -4.36 -1.77
CA TYR A 277 10.12 -5.40 -0.74
C TYR A 277 8.71 -5.90 -0.42
N LEU A 278 7.75 -4.98 -0.30
CA LEU A 278 6.36 -5.34 0.02
C LEU A 278 5.72 -6.13 -1.12
N HIS A 279 5.86 -5.68 -2.37
CA HIS A 279 5.28 -6.33 -3.55
C HIS A 279 5.89 -7.70 -3.82
N ALA A 280 7.22 -7.79 -3.90
CA ALA A 280 7.88 -9.03 -4.31
C ALA A 280 7.71 -10.17 -3.30
N LEU A 281 7.55 -9.87 -2.02
CA LEU A 281 7.39 -10.89 -0.97
C LEU A 281 5.92 -11.11 -0.54
N ALA A 282 4.95 -10.47 -1.21
CA ALA A 282 3.53 -10.58 -0.86
C ALA A 282 3.00 -12.02 -0.92
N GLU A 283 3.41 -12.80 -1.92
CA GLU A 283 2.92 -14.18 -2.10
C GLU A 283 3.38 -15.13 -0.98
N ASP A 284 4.60 -14.95 -0.47
CA ASP A 284 5.13 -15.75 0.64
C ASP A 284 4.56 -15.32 2.00
N ASN A 285 3.91 -14.15 2.05
CA ASN A 285 3.41 -13.52 3.26
C ASN A 285 1.90 -13.29 3.23
N VAL A 286 1.17 -14.04 2.41
CA VAL A 286 -0.29 -13.91 2.26
C VAL A 286 -1.04 -13.92 3.59
N ARG A 287 -0.51 -14.61 4.61
CA ARG A 287 -1.07 -14.67 5.98
C ARG A 287 -1.32 -13.31 6.66
N TYR A 288 -0.71 -12.24 6.17
CA TYR A 288 -0.91 -10.86 6.68
C TYR A 288 -1.80 -10.01 5.77
N LEU A 289 -2.36 -10.60 4.71
CA LEU A 289 -3.11 -9.92 3.65
C LEU A 289 -2.36 -8.69 3.07
N PRO A 290 -1.10 -8.86 2.60
CA PRO A 290 -0.27 -7.75 2.14
C PRO A 290 -0.88 -6.95 0.99
N TYR A 291 -1.66 -7.60 0.13
CA TYR A 291 -2.34 -6.95 -1.01
C TYR A 291 -3.27 -5.81 -0.59
N ALA A 292 -3.88 -5.89 0.60
CA ALA A 292 -4.66 -4.77 1.13
C ALA A 292 -3.78 -3.57 1.50
N PHE A 293 -2.61 -3.81 2.09
CA PHE A 293 -1.66 -2.75 2.43
C PHE A 293 -1.04 -2.11 1.21
N VAL A 294 -0.53 -2.90 0.26
CA VAL A 294 0.13 -2.31 -0.91
C VAL A 294 -0.88 -1.56 -1.77
N TYR A 295 -2.13 -2.02 -1.88
CA TYR A 295 -3.21 -1.26 -2.50
C TYR A 295 -3.49 0.07 -1.79
N LEU A 296 -3.51 0.08 -0.45
CA LEU A 296 -3.63 1.33 0.34
C LEU A 296 -2.45 2.29 0.16
N ILE A 297 -1.29 1.78 -0.27
CA ILE A 297 -0.06 2.58 -0.43
C ILE A 297 0.05 3.16 -1.85
N ASP A 298 -0.19 2.36 -2.90
CA ASP A 298 0.06 2.78 -4.28
C ASP A 298 -1.09 2.53 -5.27
N GLY A 299 -2.25 2.05 -4.79
CA GLY A 299 -3.49 2.03 -5.56
C GLY A 299 -3.54 1.08 -6.75
N ARG A 300 -2.60 0.12 -6.88
CA ARG A 300 -2.53 -0.78 -8.04
C ARG A 300 -3.71 -1.75 -8.13
N ASP A 301 -4.37 -1.77 -9.29
CA ASP A 301 -5.54 -2.64 -9.55
C ASP A 301 -5.26 -4.14 -9.47
N ASP A 302 -4.04 -4.54 -9.80
CA ASP A 302 -3.60 -5.93 -9.66
C ASP A 302 -3.61 -6.36 -8.19
N ASP A 303 -3.21 -5.49 -7.27
CA ASP A 303 -3.22 -5.77 -5.83
C ASP A 303 -4.63 -5.79 -5.28
N PHE A 304 -5.50 -4.89 -5.74
CA PHE A 304 -6.92 -4.97 -5.44
C PHE A 304 -7.51 -6.30 -5.89
N THR A 305 -7.25 -6.72 -7.12
CA THR A 305 -7.74 -7.98 -7.68
C THR A 305 -7.20 -9.19 -6.91
N ARG A 306 -5.91 -9.18 -6.53
CA ARG A 306 -5.30 -10.23 -5.69
C ARG A 306 -5.92 -10.26 -4.29
N MET A 307 -6.17 -9.11 -3.67
CA MET A 307 -6.90 -9.04 -2.40
C MET A 307 -8.28 -9.66 -2.54
N LEU A 308 -9.04 -9.34 -3.60
CA LEU A 308 -10.37 -9.92 -3.83
C LEU A 308 -10.35 -11.44 -4.00
N SER A 309 -9.23 -12.03 -4.43
CA SER A 309 -9.11 -13.49 -4.59
C SER A 309 -9.21 -14.26 -3.27
N PHE A 310 -8.99 -13.60 -2.12
CA PHE A 310 -9.10 -14.18 -0.78
C PHE A 310 -10.49 -14.10 -0.15
N ILE A 311 -11.48 -13.54 -0.86
CA ILE A 311 -12.85 -13.56 -0.36
C ILE A 311 -13.38 -15.00 -0.42
N SER A 312 -13.92 -15.49 0.71
CA SER A 312 -14.37 -16.87 0.90
C SER A 312 -15.68 -17.20 0.16
N ARG A 313 -15.65 -17.12 -1.19
CA ARG A 313 -16.80 -17.49 -2.03
C ARG A 313 -17.20 -18.97 -1.88
N PHE A 314 -16.27 -19.79 -1.42
CA PHE A 314 -16.48 -21.21 -1.15
C PHE A 314 -17.30 -21.35 0.14
N GLU A 315 -18.61 -21.54 -0.03
CA GLU A 315 -19.71 -21.62 0.98
C GLU A 315 -20.76 -20.51 0.85
N GLY A 316 -20.60 -19.57 -0.09
CA GLY A 316 -21.57 -18.47 -0.28
C GLY A 316 -21.42 -17.34 0.73
N ARG A 317 -20.27 -17.23 1.39
CA ARG A 317 -19.95 -16.18 2.36
C ARG A 317 -19.14 -15.05 1.68
N PHE A 318 -19.32 -13.83 2.16
CA PHE A 318 -18.62 -12.65 1.64
C PHE A 318 -17.67 -12.04 2.69
N VAL A 319 -16.79 -12.86 3.27
CA VAL A 319 -15.73 -12.42 4.21
C VAL A 319 -14.36 -12.90 3.74
N TRP A 320 -13.30 -12.20 4.11
CA TRP A 320 -11.93 -12.62 3.81
C TRP A 320 -11.52 -13.76 4.73
N ASP A 321 -11.11 -14.88 4.14
CA ASP A 321 -10.59 -16.04 4.87
C ASP A 321 -9.23 -16.41 4.29
N VAL A 322 -8.20 -15.73 4.80
CA VAL A 322 -6.85 -15.83 4.28
C VAL A 322 -6.21 -17.14 4.74
N PRO A 323 -5.60 -17.93 3.83
CA PRO A 323 -4.93 -19.18 4.20
C PRO A 323 -3.85 -18.96 5.26
N ASN A 324 -3.92 -19.71 6.36
CA ASN A 324 -2.99 -19.62 7.49
C ASN A 324 -2.84 -18.19 8.05
N THR A 325 -3.94 -17.42 8.05
CA THR A 325 -3.96 -16.04 8.57
C THR A 325 -3.23 -15.93 9.91
N ALA A 326 -2.45 -14.86 10.08
CA ALA A 326 -1.81 -14.53 11.34
C ALA A 326 -2.84 -14.16 12.43
N TYR A 327 -4.04 -13.79 12.00
CA TYR A 327 -5.12 -13.31 12.86
C TYR A 327 -6.35 -14.20 12.71
N ASN A 328 -7.40 -13.67 12.09
CA ASN A 328 -8.64 -14.35 11.81
C ASN A 328 -9.39 -13.58 10.72
N ARG A 329 -10.42 -14.22 10.17
CA ARG A 329 -11.28 -13.66 9.12
C ARG A 329 -11.86 -12.28 9.42
N PHE A 330 -12.14 -11.92 10.67
CA PHE A 330 -12.72 -10.62 11.01
C PHE A 330 -11.67 -9.51 10.90
N TYR A 331 -10.44 -9.78 11.33
CA TYR A 331 -9.31 -8.89 11.10
C TYR A 331 -9.03 -8.74 9.60
N ASP A 332 -8.98 -9.85 8.87
CA ASP A 332 -8.69 -9.83 7.43
C ASP A 332 -9.80 -9.08 6.67
N THR A 333 -11.06 -9.27 7.06
CA THR A 333 -12.21 -8.56 6.47
C THR A 333 -12.18 -7.07 6.81
N ALA A 334 -11.82 -6.69 8.04
CA ALA A 334 -11.67 -5.30 8.43
C ALA A 334 -10.60 -4.58 7.59
N LEU A 335 -9.44 -5.22 7.42
CA LEU A 335 -8.35 -4.69 6.59
C LEU A 335 -8.75 -4.61 5.11
N ALA A 336 -9.45 -5.61 4.58
CA ALA A 336 -9.95 -5.59 3.21
C ALA A 336 -11.02 -4.51 2.98
N LEU A 337 -11.92 -4.29 3.95
CA LEU A 337 -12.90 -3.20 3.89
C LEU A 337 -12.22 -1.83 3.93
N LEU A 338 -11.19 -1.68 4.76
CA LEU A 338 -10.37 -0.46 4.80
C LEU A 338 -9.76 -0.17 3.43
N ALA A 339 -9.12 -1.18 2.83
CA ALA A 339 -8.53 -1.07 1.49
C ALA A 339 -9.59 -0.81 0.42
N MET A 340 -10.74 -1.48 0.46
CA MET A 340 -11.80 -1.34 -0.54
C MET A 340 -12.44 0.04 -0.54
N GLY A 341 -12.53 0.69 0.63
CA GLY A 341 -13.20 1.98 0.78
C GLY A 341 -14.64 1.94 0.23
N GLN A 342 -14.92 2.79 -0.76
CA GLN A 342 -16.22 2.87 -1.45
C GLN A 342 -16.15 2.43 -2.92
N ARG A 343 -15.02 1.86 -3.38
CA ARG A 343 -14.77 1.56 -4.79
C ARG A 343 -15.76 0.55 -5.39
N ASP A 344 -16.17 -0.44 -4.61
CA ASP A 344 -17.16 -1.45 -5.01
C ASP A 344 -18.29 -1.50 -3.99
N SER A 345 -19.28 -0.62 -4.15
CA SER A 345 -20.44 -0.52 -3.26
C SER A 345 -21.29 -1.79 -3.24
N GLY A 346 -21.32 -2.55 -4.34
CA GLY A 346 -22.07 -3.80 -4.45
C GLY A 346 -21.42 -4.93 -3.66
N LEU A 347 -20.10 -5.12 -3.84
CA LEU A 347 -19.33 -6.08 -3.05
C LEU A 347 -19.33 -5.68 -1.58
N ARG A 348 -19.09 -4.40 -1.27
CA ARG A 348 -19.16 -3.86 0.09
C ARG A 348 -20.51 -4.20 0.74
N GLY A 349 -21.63 -3.93 0.07
CA GLY A 349 -22.95 -4.27 0.60
C GLY A 349 -23.12 -5.77 0.88
N SER A 350 -22.55 -6.63 0.04
CA SER A 350 -22.55 -8.08 0.24
C SER A 350 -21.72 -8.50 1.46
N VAL A 351 -20.56 -7.87 1.67
CA VAL A 351 -19.69 -8.09 2.84
C VAL A 351 -20.37 -7.63 4.12
N ILE A 352 -20.97 -6.43 4.12
CA ILE A 352 -21.71 -5.92 5.28
C ILE A 352 -22.90 -6.83 5.61
N SER A 353 -23.62 -7.34 4.60
CA SER A 353 -24.70 -8.30 4.82
C SER A 353 -24.22 -9.58 5.50
N GLU A 354 -23.08 -10.14 5.06
CA GLU A 354 -22.51 -11.33 5.70
C GLU A 354 -22.03 -11.02 7.13
N LEU A 355 -21.44 -9.85 7.36
CA LEU A 355 -21.06 -9.41 8.70
C LEU A 355 -22.27 -9.28 9.63
N ALA A 356 -23.42 -8.84 9.12
CA ALA A 356 -24.68 -8.81 9.87
C ALA A 356 -25.10 -10.21 10.33
N ASP A 357 -25.01 -11.21 9.44
CA ASP A 357 -25.36 -12.61 9.75
C ASP A 357 -24.38 -13.25 10.74
N LEU A 358 -23.12 -12.78 10.77
CA LEU A 358 -22.08 -13.23 11.68
C LEU A 358 -22.04 -12.44 13.01
N GLN A 359 -22.81 -11.35 13.13
CA GLN A 359 -22.85 -10.52 14.33
C GLN A 359 -23.61 -11.25 15.43
N GLY A 360 -23.05 -11.29 16.64
CA GLY A 360 -23.75 -11.84 17.80
C GLY A 360 -24.96 -10.97 18.18
N ASP A 361 -25.91 -11.54 18.94
CA ASP A 361 -27.10 -10.81 19.42
C ASP A 361 -26.76 -9.55 20.22
N ASN A 362 -25.57 -9.49 20.81
CA ASN A 362 -25.05 -8.34 21.54
C ASN A 362 -24.32 -7.31 20.65
N GLY A 363 -24.29 -7.51 19.34
CA GLY A 363 -23.62 -6.61 18.39
C GLY A 363 -22.14 -6.90 18.17
N CYS A 364 -21.55 -7.84 18.89
CA CYS A 364 -20.12 -8.13 18.81
C CYS A 364 -19.78 -9.18 17.75
N TRP A 365 -18.55 -9.13 17.24
CA TRP A 365 -17.98 -10.23 16.45
C TRP A 365 -16.98 -11.06 17.25
N ASN A 366 -16.68 -12.24 16.70
CA ASN A 366 -15.64 -13.14 17.17
C ASN A 366 -15.68 -13.44 18.68
N ASN A 367 -16.86 -13.80 19.21
CA ASN A 367 -17.05 -14.11 20.63
C ASN A 367 -16.63 -12.95 21.56
N ASN A 368 -17.19 -11.75 21.34
CA ASN A 368 -16.95 -10.56 22.18
C ASN A 368 -15.48 -10.10 22.15
N ASN A 369 -14.82 -10.27 21.01
CA ASN A 369 -13.46 -9.78 20.82
C ASN A 369 -13.48 -8.28 20.55
N LEU A 370 -12.93 -7.52 21.49
CA LEU A 370 -12.89 -6.06 21.45
C LEU A 370 -12.08 -5.56 20.25
N ARG A 371 -10.87 -6.10 20.04
CA ARG A 371 -9.98 -5.74 18.92
C ARG A 371 -10.68 -5.92 17.58
N ASP A 372 -11.29 -7.08 17.35
CA ASP A 372 -11.90 -7.40 16.04
C ASP A 372 -13.15 -6.59 15.78
N THR A 373 -13.98 -6.40 16.81
CA THR A 373 -15.16 -5.54 16.70
C THR A 373 -14.74 -4.10 16.38
N ALA A 374 -13.74 -3.57 17.07
CA ALA A 374 -13.22 -2.23 16.84
C ALA A 374 -12.58 -2.08 15.45
N PHE A 375 -11.79 -3.06 15.02
CA PHE A 375 -11.16 -2.98 13.70
C PHE A 375 -12.20 -3.08 12.58
N LEU A 376 -13.23 -3.92 12.71
CA LEU A 376 -14.35 -3.96 11.74
C LEU A 376 -15.08 -2.62 11.66
N ILE A 377 -15.36 -1.98 12.79
CA ILE A 377 -15.95 -0.62 12.82
C ILE A 377 -15.07 0.35 12.03
N PHE A 378 -13.76 0.34 12.30
CA PHE A 378 -12.81 1.20 11.60
C PHE A 378 -12.73 0.90 10.10
N GLY A 379 -12.51 -0.36 9.71
CA GLY A 379 -12.37 -0.77 8.31
C GLY A 379 -13.64 -0.56 7.49
N ALA A 380 -14.81 -0.75 8.11
CA ALA A 380 -16.07 -0.39 7.50
C ALA A 380 -16.27 1.13 7.41
N GLY A 381 -15.50 1.97 8.11
CA GLY A 381 -15.68 3.41 8.11
C GLY A 381 -16.89 3.89 8.90
N TRP A 382 -17.36 3.09 9.86
CA TRP A 382 -18.43 3.49 10.78
C TRP A 382 -17.87 4.40 11.88
N THR A 383 -18.66 5.38 12.34
CA THR A 383 -18.19 6.41 13.27
C THR A 383 -19.11 6.61 14.47
N PHE A 384 -18.53 6.85 15.64
CA PHE A 384 -19.25 7.14 16.88
C PHE A 384 -19.88 8.55 16.83
N GLY A 385 -21.18 8.62 16.53
CA GLY A 385 -21.97 9.86 16.59
C GLY A 385 -23.09 9.90 15.55
N ASN A 386 -24.29 10.30 15.99
CA ASN A 386 -25.53 10.42 15.21
C ASN A 386 -25.37 10.75 13.71
N GLY A 387 -25.97 9.89 12.88
CA GLY A 387 -26.54 10.18 11.56
C GLY A 387 -25.90 11.30 10.71
N GLY A 388 -25.20 10.89 9.65
CA GLY A 388 -24.97 11.74 8.48
C GLY A 388 -24.07 12.94 8.75
N GLY A 389 -22.77 12.70 8.79
CA GLY A 389 -21.75 13.75 8.90
C GLY A 389 -20.48 13.15 9.47
N GLY A 390 -19.71 12.48 8.64
CA GLY A 390 -18.47 11.84 9.06
C GLY A 390 -17.52 12.83 9.75
N PRO A 391 -16.80 12.43 10.81
CA PRO A 391 -15.50 13.03 11.09
C PRO A 391 -14.58 12.65 9.93
N SER A 392 -14.13 13.67 9.20
CA SER A 392 -13.18 13.55 8.11
C SER A 392 -11.95 12.75 8.58
N VAL A 393 -11.80 11.52 8.09
CA VAL A 393 -10.49 11.15 7.56
C VAL A 393 -10.17 12.30 6.60
N GLU A 394 -9.04 12.99 6.75
CA GLU A 394 -8.64 13.93 5.72
C GLU A 394 -8.65 13.09 4.44
N THR A 395 -9.58 13.42 3.55
CA THR A 395 -9.75 12.75 2.28
C THR A 395 -9.52 13.81 1.25
N HIS A 396 -8.82 13.45 0.20
CA HIS A 396 -8.72 14.30 -0.96
C HIS A 396 -9.22 13.55 -2.18
N SER A 397 -9.47 14.31 -3.23
CA SER A 397 -10.05 13.81 -4.46
C SER A 397 -8.96 13.71 -5.51
N GLU A 398 -8.75 12.51 -6.04
CA GLU A 398 -7.77 12.24 -7.09
C GLU A 398 -8.46 11.71 -8.36
N CYS A 399 -7.80 11.88 -9.50
CA CYS A 399 -8.32 11.33 -10.75
C CYS A 399 -7.89 9.87 -10.95
N SER A 400 -8.87 8.98 -11.03
CA SER A 400 -8.68 7.59 -11.44
C SER A 400 -8.17 7.50 -12.89
N PRO A 401 -7.38 6.45 -13.24
CA PRO A 401 -6.99 6.18 -14.62
C PRO A 401 -8.15 6.12 -15.61
N ASP A 402 -9.36 5.76 -15.14
CA ASP A 402 -10.58 5.70 -15.94
C ASP A 402 -11.25 7.08 -16.16
N GLY A 403 -10.63 8.16 -15.68
CA GLY A 403 -11.14 9.53 -15.83
C GLY A 403 -12.27 9.89 -14.85
N ALA A 404 -12.37 9.17 -13.72
CA ALA A 404 -13.31 9.47 -12.63
C ALA A 404 -12.63 10.20 -11.49
N CYS A 405 -13.33 11.15 -10.84
CA CYS A 405 -12.84 11.81 -9.65
C CYS A 405 -13.21 10.98 -8.41
N VAL A 406 -12.21 10.40 -7.76
CA VAL A 406 -12.39 9.45 -6.66
C VAL A 406 -11.87 10.04 -5.36
N THR A 407 -12.63 9.85 -4.28
CA THR A 407 -12.19 10.23 -2.93
C THR A 407 -11.26 9.16 -2.36
N VAL A 408 -10.02 9.55 -2.06
CA VAL A 408 -9.02 8.69 -1.42
C VAL A 408 -8.89 9.05 0.06
N GLN A 409 -8.54 8.06 0.88
CA GLN A 409 -8.31 8.25 2.31
C GLN A 409 -6.86 8.70 2.56
N GLY A 410 -6.67 9.86 3.18
CA GLY A 410 -5.35 10.43 3.50
C GLY A 410 -5.29 11.94 3.27
N ALA A 411 -4.41 12.60 4.03
CA ALA A 411 -4.14 14.03 3.85
C ALA A 411 -3.64 14.30 2.42
N GLY A 412 -4.16 15.35 1.78
CA GLY A 412 -3.82 15.71 0.41
C GLY A 412 -4.66 16.87 -0.10
N GLN A 413 -4.27 17.46 -1.23
CA GLN A 413 -5.06 18.49 -1.89
C GLN A 413 -6.04 17.84 -2.88
N ASP A 414 -7.28 18.31 -2.90
CA ASP A 414 -8.24 17.91 -3.93
C ASP A 414 -7.72 18.28 -5.32
N MET A 415 -7.33 17.27 -6.10
CA MET A 415 -6.90 17.40 -7.49
C MET A 415 -8.10 17.48 -8.45
N CYS A 416 -9.29 17.06 -8.02
CA CYS A 416 -10.53 17.09 -8.79
C CYS A 416 -11.75 17.36 -7.90
N SER A 417 -12.86 17.82 -8.47
CA SER A 417 -14.15 17.99 -7.78
C SER A 417 -15.30 17.29 -8.49
N ALA A 418 -15.12 16.91 -9.75
CA ALA A 418 -16.05 16.10 -10.54
C ALA A 418 -15.29 15.28 -11.61
N ASP A 419 -15.91 14.22 -12.14
CA ASP A 419 -15.34 13.41 -13.23
C ASP A 419 -14.94 14.25 -14.46
N SER A 420 -15.61 15.39 -14.69
CA SER A 420 -15.25 16.33 -15.76
C SER A 420 -13.87 16.93 -15.61
N ASP A 421 -13.37 17.06 -14.38
CA ASP A 421 -12.02 17.57 -14.10
C ASP A 421 -10.97 16.51 -14.46
N CYS A 422 -11.39 15.23 -14.47
CA CYS A 422 -10.58 14.08 -14.83
C CYS A 422 -10.75 13.68 -16.32
N ALA A 423 -11.57 14.38 -17.09
CA ALA A 423 -11.84 14.08 -18.51
C ALA A 423 -10.60 14.24 -19.42
N ASN A 424 -9.55 14.92 -18.94
CA ASN A 424 -8.27 15.07 -19.64
C ASN A 424 -7.14 14.22 -19.04
N VAL A 425 -7.41 13.44 -17.99
CA VAL A 425 -6.39 12.67 -17.26
C VAL A 425 -6.04 11.36 -17.95
N SER A 426 -6.92 10.84 -18.81
CA SER A 426 -6.72 9.56 -19.50
C SER A 426 -5.60 9.55 -20.56
N SER A 427 -4.82 10.64 -20.74
CA SER A 427 -3.63 10.66 -21.62
C SER A 427 -2.75 11.91 -21.53
N GLY A 428 -2.81 12.71 -20.46
CA GLY A 428 -2.15 14.02 -20.40
C GLY A 428 -0.73 13.98 -19.83
N ASN A 429 0.21 14.64 -20.49
CA ASN A 429 1.44 15.09 -19.83
C ASN A 429 1.13 16.38 -19.05
N HIS A 430 1.84 16.63 -17.95
CA HIS A 430 1.81 17.93 -17.25
C HIS A 430 3.22 18.47 -17.04
N SER A 431 3.33 19.77 -16.82
CA SER A 431 4.59 20.48 -16.69
C SER A 431 4.94 20.67 -15.21
N ALA A 432 6.10 20.19 -14.76
CA ALA A 432 6.55 20.25 -13.37
C ALA A 432 7.98 20.78 -13.26
N CYS A 433 8.32 21.38 -12.12
CA CYS A 433 9.67 21.86 -11.86
C CYS A 433 10.58 20.73 -11.38
N ASN A 434 11.69 20.49 -12.08
CA ASN A 434 12.70 19.54 -11.59
C ASN A 434 13.61 20.17 -10.52
N SER A 435 14.41 19.34 -9.85
CA SER A 435 15.36 19.78 -8.81
C SER A 435 16.49 20.69 -9.33
N GLN A 436 16.56 20.94 -10.63
CA GLN A 436 17.52 21.81 -11.30
C GLN A 436 16.89 23.16 -11.68
N GLY A 437 15.61 23.39 -11.34
CA GLY A 437 14.90 24.63 -11.61
C GLY A 437 14.40 24.76 -13.05
N GLN A 438 14.16 23.65 -13.73
CA GLN A 438 13.66 23.62 -15.11
C GLN A 438 12.21 23.13 -15.17
N CYS A 439 11.44 23.67 -16.09
CA CYS A 439 10.08 23.25 -16.37
C CYS A 439 10.09 22.08 -17.34
N ILE A 440 9.82 20.88 -16.84
CA ILE A 440 9.87 19.64 -17.61
C ILE A 440 8.46 19.08 -17.81
N VAL A 441 8.25 18.38 -18.92
CA VAL A 441 7.00 17.68 -19.21
C VAL A 441 7.09 16.27 -18.63
N VAL A 442 6.24 15.97 -17.66
CA VAL A 442 6.14 14.69 -16.95
C VAL A 442 4.95 13.90 -17.52
N GLN A 443 5.16 12.61 -17.81
CA GLN A 443 4.07 11.71 -18.18
C GLN A 443 3.27 11.30 -16.95
N GLY A 444 1.96 11.53 -16.99
CA GLY A 444 1.05 11.17 -15.91
C GLY A 444 0.15 12.33 -15.49
N PRO A 445 -0.90 12.04 -14.70
CA PRO A 445 -1.83 13.05 -14.21
C PRO A 445 -1.09 14.19 -13.48
N GLY A 446 -1.52 15.43 -13.70
CA GLY A 446 -1.08 16.59 -12.92
C GLY A 446 -1.55 17.91 -13.54
N GLN A 447 -1.58 18.98 -12.75
CA GLN A 447 -1.72 20.34 -13.27
C GLN A 447 -0.36 20.89 -13.71
N ASP A 448 -0.31 21.71 -14.76
CA ASP A 448 0.91 22.42 -15.15
C ASP A 448 1.33 23.38 -14.02
N GLN A 449 2.38 23.02 -13.30
CA GLN A 449 2.98 23.82 -12.23
C GLN A 449 3.89 24.93 -12.77
N CYS A 450 4.31 24.82 -14.02
CA CYS A 450 5.18 25.76 -14.69
C CYS A 450 4.82 25.82 -16.18
N SER A 451 5.08 26.96 -16.82
CA SER A 451 5.01 27.09 -18.28
C SER A 451 6.40 27.35 -18.89
N THR A 452 7.36 27.81 -18.08
CA THR A 452 8.74 28.10 -18.45
C THR A 452 9.68 27.84 -17.26
N ASP A 453 10.98 27.66 -17.52
CA ASP A 453 12.00 27.51 -16.46
C ASP A 453 12.02 28.67 -15.46
N ALA A 454 11.58 29.86 -15.87
CA ALA A 454 11.51 31.03 -14.99
C ALA A 454 10.50 30.83 -13.83
N ASP A 455 9.42 30.07 -14.06
CA ASP A 455 8.40 29.79 -13.05
C ASP A 455 8.96 28.92 -11.92
N CYS A 456 10.00 28.12 -12.22
CA CYS A 456 10.69 27.24 -11.28
C CYS A 456 11.78 27.93 -10.46
N THR A 457 11.95 29.25 -10.62
CA THR A 457 12.96 30.05 -9.90
C THR A 457 12.38 30.93 -8.78
N ALA A 458 11.05 30.97 -8.62
CA ALA A 458 10.37 31.77 -7.61
C ALA A 458 10.08 30.96 -6.33
N SER A 459 11.11 30.64 -5.55
CA SER A 459 10.93 30.35 -4.13
C SER A 459 10.56 31.66 -3.43
N GLU A 460 9.27 31.99 -3.35
CA GLU A 460 8.81 33.05 -2.45
C GLU A 460 9.16 32.66 -1.01
N THR A 461 10.10 33.40 -0.44
CA THR A 461 10.38 33.43 0.98
C THR A 461 9.08 33.76 1.73
N HIS A 462 8.50 32.79 2.43
CA HIS A 462 7.48 33.08 3.43
C HIS A 462 8.10 33.97 4.52
N ALA A 463 7.80 35.26 4.47
CA ALA A 463 8.07 36.19 5.54
C ALA A 463 7.13 35.85 6.71
N ALA A 464 7.68 35.31 7.79
CA ALA A 464 6.97 35.19 9.06
C ALA A 464 6.70 36.61 9.61
N CYS A 465 5.44 36.90 9.96
CA CYS A 465 5.09 38.13 10.66
C CYS A 465 5.60 38.07 12.11
N THR A 466 6.34 39.11 12.51
CA THR A 466 6.65 39.47 13.91
C THR A 466 5.49 40.14 14.62
#